data_AF-A0A922MDN9-F1
#
_entry.id   AF-A0A922MDN9-F1
#
_cell.length_a   1.000
_cell.length_b   1.000
_cell.length_c   1.000
_cell.angle_alpha   90.00
_cell.angle_beta   90.00
_cell.angle_gamma   90.00
#
_symmetry.space_group_name_H-M   'P 1'
#
loop_
_entity.id
_entity.type
_entity.pdbx_description
1 polymer ?
#
loop_
_entity_poly.entity_id
_entity_poly.type
_entity_poly.pdbx_seq_one_letter_code
_entity_poly.pdbx_strand_id
1 'polypeptide(L)'
;MKTCASCNERFNDGVQCSSCKKYLDFSCASMTEVGWKKLGADRRAQWKCPACRVSSPTLLSPQPTASLDTVLSEIREMKHQLLDLPTLVNDLRSIKDELSDLKKML
;
A
#
# COMPACT_ATOMS: atom_id res chain seq x y z
N MET A 1 15.49 11.43 29.05
CA MET A 1 14.05 11.08 28.99
C MET A 1 13.58 11.18 27.54
N LYS A 2 12.90 10.16 27.03
CA LYS A 2 12.37 10.08 25.65
C LYS A 2 10.87 9.77 25.71
N THR A 3 10.15 10.03 24.63
CA THR A 3 8.73 9.65 24.49
C THR A 3 8.61 8.49 23.51
N CYS A 4 7.87 7.46 23.88
CA CYS A 4 7.66 6.29 23.03
C CYS A 4 6.76 6.66 21.86
N ALA A 5 7.22 6.37 20.64
CA ALA A 5 6.44 6.67 19.44
C ALA A 5 5.21 5.75 19.23
N SER A 6 5.03 4.72 20.07
CA SER A 6 3.89 3.79 20.00
C SER A 6 2.81 4.12 21.03
N CYS A 7 3.17 4.27 22.31
CA CYS A 7 2.21 4.52 23.40
C CYS A 7 2.19 5.98 23.89
N ASN A 8 3.09 6.84 23.39
CA ASN A 8 3.27 8.23 23.84
C ASN A 8 3.66 8.41 25.31
N GLU A 9 4.01 7.35 26.03
CA GLU A 9 4.51 7.43 27.40
C GLU A 9 5.98 7.87 27.44
N ARG A 10 6.37 8.51 28.55
CA ARG A 10 7.75 8.93 28.78
C ARG A 10 8.53 7.80 29.44
N PHE A 11 9.74 7.56 28.96
CA PHE A 11 10.61 6.51 29.48
C PHE A 11 12.08 6.96 29.52
N ASN A 12 12.89 6.22 30.28
CA ASN A 12 14.31 6.49 30.44
C ASN A 12 15.16 5.67 29.47
N ASP A 13 14.96 4.36 29.42
CA ASP A 13 15.68 3.44 28.54
C ASP A 13 14.77 2.65 27.60
N GLY A 14 15.31 2.37 26.41
CA GLY A 14 14.61 1.66 25.36
C GLY A 14 15.49 1.51 24.13
N VAL A 15 14.87 1.53 22.95
CA VAL A 15 15.54 1.27 21.68
C VAL A 15 15.24 2.38 20.66
N GLN A 16 16.16 2.57 19.71
CA GLN A 16 15.97 3.49 18.59
C GLN A 16 15.96 2.72 17.28
N CYS A 17 14.94 2.95 16.45
CA CYS A 17 14.88 2.33 15.13
C CYS A 17 15.93 2.92 14.19
N SER A 18 16.72 2.08 13.53
CA SER A 18 17.71 2.51 12.54
C SER A 18 17.10 3.15 11.28
N SER A 19 15.86 2.77 10.93
CA SER A 19 15.14 3.25 9.74
C SER A 19 14.44 4.58 9.99
N CYS A 20 13.40 4.61 10.83
CA CYS A 20 12.60 5.82 11.06
C CYS A 20 13.13 6.73 12.16
N LYS A 21 14.24 6.36 12.83
CA LYS A 21 14.89 7.10 13.93
C LYS A 21 14.03 7.35 15.17
N LYS A 22 12.80 6.84 15.22
CA LYS A 22 11.89 6.90 16.37
C LYS A 22 12.39 6.05 17.54
N TYR A 23 12.07 6.50 18.75
CA TYR A 23 12.38 5.82 20.00
C TYR A 23 11.15 5.03 20.49
N LEU A 24 11.38 3.83 21.00
CA LEU A 24 10.36 2.99 21.63
C LEU A 24 10.89 2.51 22.98
N ASP A 25 10.01 2.43 23.97
CA ASP A 25 10.30 1.67 25.18
C ASP A 25 10.43 0.16 24.85
N PHE A 26 10.99 -0.60 25.78
CA PHE A 26 11.23 -2.04 25.61
C PHE A 26 9.95 -2.86 25.37
N SER A 27 8.84 -2.50 26.00
CA SER A 27 7.55 -3.18 25.85
C SER A 27 7.00 -3.01 24.44
N CYS A 28 6.86 -1.76 23.99
CA CYS A 28 6.38 -1.40 22.65
C CYS A 28 7.30 -1.88 21.53
N ALA A 29 8.60 -2.03 21.81
CA ALA A 29 9.56 -2.59 20.87
C ALA A 29 9.57 -4.13 20.82
N SER A 30 8.83 -4.81 21.71
CA SER A 30 8.89 -6.26 21.92
C SER A 30 10.33 -6.75 22.14
N MET A 31 11.12 -5.98 22.89
CA MET A 31 12.53 -6.24 23.16
C MET A 31 12.81 -6.08 24.64
N THR A 32 13.40 -7.09 25.28
CA THR A 32 13.84 -6.95 26.68
C THR A 32 15.10 -6.10 26.79
N GLU A 33 15.28 -5.39 27.91
CA GLU A 33 16.51 -4.62 28.17
C GLU A 33 17.75 -5.50 28.12
N VAL A 34 17.70 -6.69 28.75
CA VAL A 34 18.79 -7.67 28.72
C VAL A 34 19.07 -8.13 27.29
N GLY A 35 18.03 -8.39 26.50
CA GLY A 35 18.16 -8.75 25.09
C GLY A 35 18.84 -7.63 24.28
N TRP A 36 18.43 -6.39 24.48
CA TRP A 36 19.04 -5.23 23.84
C TRP A 36 20.51 -5.04 24.23
N LYS A 37 20.84 -5.20 25.52
CA LYS A 37 22.23 -5.12 26.01
C LYS A 37 23.11 -6.22 25.41
N LYS A 38 22.57 -7.42 25.18
CA LYS A 38 23.28 -8.52 24.53
C LYS A 38 23.49 -8.32 23.03
N LEU A 39 22.68 -7.49 22.36
CA LEU A 39 22.96 -7.10 20.98
C LEU A 39 24.22 -6.22 20.99
N GLY A 40 25.28 -6.68 20.34
CA GLY A 40 26.48 -5.86 20.08
C GLY A 40 26.15 -4.62 19.24
N ALA A 41 27.09 -3.69 19.14
CA ALA A 41 26.89 -2.40 18.47
C ALA A 41 26.36 -2.56 17.03
N ASP A 42 26.90 -3.50 16.26
CA ASP A 42 26.48 -3.74 14.87
C ASP A 42 25.01 -4.15 14.77
N ARG A 43 24.57 -5.08 15.61
CA ARG A 43 23.18 -5.56 15.61
C ARG A 43 22.21 -4.48 16.09
N ARG A 44 22.62 -3.64 17.05
CA ARG A 44 21.81 -2.47 17.47
C ARG A 44 21.68 -1.46 16.34
N ALA A 45 22.75 -1.19 15.61
CA ALA A 45 22.75 -0.26 14.47
C ALA A 45 21.83 -0.72 13.32
N GLN A 46 21.62 -2.03 13.19
CA GLN A 46 20.72 -2.61 12.18
C GLN A 46 19.28 -2.82 12.67
N TRP A 47 19.00 -2.67 13.96
CA TRP A 47 17.69 -2.97 14.51
C TRP A 47 16.59 -2.04 13.98
N LYS A 48 15.49 -2.63 13.50
CA LYS A 48 14.30 -1.92 13.02
C LYS A 48 13.11 -2.18 13.96
N CYS A 49 12.25 -1.17 14.17
CA CYS A 49 11.01 -1.34 14.92
C CYS A 49 9.99 -2.19 14.14
N PRO A 50 8.96 -2.77 14.78
CA PRO A 50 7.96 -3.61 14.12
C PRO A 50 7.37 -2.94 12.87
N ALA A 51 6.98 -1.66 12.96
CA ALA A 51 6.44 -0.91 11.82
C ALA A 51 7.39 -0.84 10.61
N CYS A 52 8.70 -0.71 10.84
CA CYS A 52 9.71 -0.67 9.77
C CYS A 52 10.23 -2.05 9.33
N ARG A 53 9.98 -3.11 10.12
CA ARG A 53 10.31 -4.49 9.74
C ARG A 53 9.33 -5.03 8.69
N VAL A 54 8.05 -4.72 8.84
CA VAL A 54 7.00 -5.14 7.88
C VAL A 54 7.17 -4.48 6.50
N SER A 55 7.83 -3.31 6.45
CA SER A 55 8.17 -2.63 5.18
C SER A 55 9.31 -3.29 4.40
N SER A 56 10.04 -4.23 5.00
CA SER A 56 10.89 -5.14 4.22
C SER A 56 9.99 -6.28 3.73
N PRO A 57 9.97 -6.60 2.42
CA PRO A 57 9.07 -7.61 1.88
C PRO A 57 9.35 -8.92 2.61
N THR A 58 8.46 -9.24 3.54
CA THR A 58 8.44 -10.57 4.15
C THR A 58 7.95 -11.44 3.01
N LEU A 59 8.79 -12.37 2.54
CA LEU A 59 8.37 -13.49 1.71
C LEU A 59 7.42 -14.36 2.55
N LEU A 60 6.22 -13.86 2.82
CA LEU A 60 5.11 -14.70 3.22
C LEU A 60 4.86 -15.59 2.00
N SER A 61 4.82 -16.90 2.25
CA SER A 61 4.38 -17.99 1.36
C SER A 61 3.55 -17.52 0.17
N PRO A 62 3.73 -18.07 -1.06
CA PRO A 62 3.14 -17.53 -2.28
C PRO A 62 1.63 -17.45 -2.15
N GLN A 63 1.14 -16.29 -1.74
CA GLN A 63 -0.19 -15.83 -2.09
C GLN A 63 -0.19 -15.81 -3.62
N PRO A 64 -1.23 -16.30 -4.30
CA PRO A 64 -1.35 -16.15 -5.74
C PRO A 64 -1.49 -14.66 -6.03
N THR A 65 -0.34 -13.99 -6.12
CA THR A 65 -0.22 -12.66 -6.67
C THR A 65 -0.52 -12.86 -8.14
N ALA A 66 -1.58 -12.19 -8.61
CA ALA A 66 -1.87 -12.18 -10.04
C ALA A 66 -0.56 -11.86 -10.76
N SER A 67 -0.15 -12.75 -11.66
CA SER A 67 1.10 -12.56 -12.40
C SER A 67 0.99 -11.28 -13.23
N LEU A 68 2.14 -10.66 -13.53
CA LEU A 68 2.14 -9.50 -14.41
C LEU A 68 1.49 -9.82 -15.77
N ASP A 69 1.67 -11.05 -16.26
CA ASP A 69 1.00 -11.58 -17.45
C ASP A 69 -0.53 -11.63 -17.29
N THR A 70 -1.03 -12.07 -16.14
CA THR A 70 -2.46 -12.05 -15.82
C THR A 70 -3.00 -10.63 -15.85
N VAL A 71 -2.32 -9.69 -15.19
CA VAL A 71 -2.74 -8.27 -15.16
C VAL A 71 -2.76 -7.67 -16.57
N LEU A 72 -1.75 -7.98 -17.40
CA LEU A 72 -1.69 -7.50 -18.79
C LEU A 72 -2.79 -8.12 -19.67
N SER A 73 -3.15 -9.38 -19.44
CA SER A 73 -4.26 -10.05 -20.12
C SER A 73 -5.58 -9.35 -19.80
N GLU A 74 -5.87 -9.13 -18.52
CA GLU A 74 -7.10 -8.44 -18.07
C GLU A 74 -7.19 -7.02 -18.64
N ILE A 75 -6.09 -6.26 -18.65
CA ILE A 75 -6.06 -4.90 -19.25
C ILE A 75 -6.36 -4.95 -20.75
N ARG A 76 -5.82 -5.93 -21.48
CA ARG A 76 -6.11 -6.09 -22.91
C ARG A 76 -7.56 -6.46 -23.13
N GLU A 77 -8.12 -7.34 -22.32
CA GLU A 77 -9.52 -7.75 -22.42
C GLU A 77 -10.46 -6.59 -22.12
N MET A 78 -10.21 -5.83 -21.06
CA MET A 78 -10.94 -4.58 -20.77
C MET A 78 -10.87 -3.60 -21.94
N LYS A 79 -9.68 -3.42 -22.54
CA LYS A 79 -9.53 -2.56 -23.73
C LYS A 79 -10.40 -3.06 -24.89
N HIS A 80 -10.47 -4.37 -25.13
CA HIS A 80 -11.30 -4.93 -26.20
C HIS A 80 -12.79 -4.72 -25.95
N GLN A 81 -13.26 -4.92 -24.71
CA GLN A 81 -14.66 -4.69 -24.35
C GLN A 81 -15.10 -3.23 -24.53
N LEU A 82 -14.17 -2.29 -24.47
CA LEU A 82 -14.43 -0.85 -24.61
C LEU A 82 -14.24 -0.33 -26.04
N LEU A 83 -13.86 -1.19 -27.01
CA LEU A 83 -13.56 -0.77 -28.39
C LEU A 83 -14.75 -0.09 -29.09
N ASP A 84 -15.98 -0.57 -28.84
CA ASP A 84 -17.17 -0.13 -29.57
C ASP A 84 -17.90 1.05 -28.92
N LEU A 85 -17.43 1.54 -27.77
CA LEU A 85 -18.01 2.70 -27.08
C LEU A 85 -18.11 3.97 -27.95
N PRO A 86 -17.09 4.35 -28.75
CA PRO A 86 -17.19 5.51 -29.63
C PRO A 86 -18.29 5.37 -30.67
N THR A 87 -18.50 4.16 -31.21
CA THR A 87 -19.58 3.87 -32.16
C THR A 87 -20.93 4.05 -31.49
N LEU A 88 -21.11 3.47 -30.30
CA LEU A 88 -22.35 3.62 -29.52
C LEU A 88 -22.67 5.09 -29.21
N VAL A 89 -21.66 5.90 -28.88
CA VAL A 89 -21.84 7.35 -28.65
C VAL A 89 -22.30 8.07 -29.92
N ASN A 90 -21.80 7.69 -31.08
CA ASN A 90 -22.21 8.26 -32.36
C ASN A 90 -23.64 7.84 -32.72
N ASP A 91 -23.99 6.57 -32.52
CA ASP A 91 -25.33 6.05 -32.78
C ASP A 91 -26.37 6.75 -31.91
N LEU A 92 -26.10 6.91 -30.60
CA LEU A 92 -26.97 7.64 -29.69
C LEU A 92 -27.13 9.12 -30.09
N ARG A 93 -26.09 9.73 -30.63
CA ARG A 93 -26.17 11.11 -31.16
C ARG A 93 -27.07 11.16 -32.39
N SER A 94 -26.91 10.26 -33.34
CA SER A 94 -27.75 10.19 -34.54
C SER A 94 -29.22 10.02 -34.17
N ILE A 95 -29.53 9.07 -33.29
CA ILE A 95 -30.90 8.83 -32.81
C ILE A 95 -31.48 10.09 -32.16
N LYS A 96 -30.69 10.78 -31.32
CA LYS A 96 -31.14 12.01 -30.67
C LYS A 96 -31.44 13.12 -31.69
N ASP A 97 -30.62 13.25 -32.73
CA ASP A 97 -30.81 14.26 -33.76
C ASP A 97 -32.06 13.95 -34.59
N GLU A 98 -32.24 12.71 -35.01
CA GLU A 98 -33.45 12.22 -35.71
C GLU A 98 -34.72 12.45 -34.88
N LEU A 99 -34.70 12.14 -33.58
CA LEU A 99 -35.82 12.42 -32.67
C LEU A 99 -36.10 13.91 -32.52
N SER A 100 -35.05 14.74 -32.51
CA SER A 100 -35.19 16.19 -32.42
C SER A 100 -35.83 16.78 -33.68
N ASP A 101 -35.51 16.22 -34.85
CA ASP A 101 -36.11 16.63 -36.11
C ASP A 101 -37.55 16.15 -36.26
N LEU A 102 -37.86 14.90 -35.87
CA LEU A 102 -39.25 14.41 -35.80
C LEU A 102 -40.12 15.30 -34.90
N LYS A 103 -39.60 15.73 -33.75
CA LYS A 103 -40.31 16.63 -32.84
C LYS A 103 -40.63 17.99 -33.48
N LYS A 104 -39.80 18.49 -34.39
CA LYS A 104 -40.05 19.77 -35.09
C LYS A 104 -41.12 19.63 -36.19
N MET A 105 -41.42 18.41 -36.63
CA MET A 105 -42.41 18.13 -37.68
C MET A 105 -43.82 17.86 -37.13
N LEU A 106 -43.98 17.75 -35.80
CA LEU A 106 -45.24 17.62 -35.07
C LEU A 106 -45.67 18.97 -34.48
#